data_AF-A0A8C4QNE9-F1
#
_entry.id   AF-A0A8C4QNE9-F1
#
_cell.length_a   1.000
_cell.length_b   1.000
_cell.length_c   1.000
_cell.angle_alpha   90.00
_cell.angle_beta   90.00
_cell.angle_gamma   90.00
#
_symmetry.space_group_name_H-M   'P 1'
#
loop_
_entity.id
_entity.type
_entity.pdbx_description
1 polymer ?
#
loop_
_entity_poly.entity_id
_entity_poly.type
_entity_poly.pdbx_seq_one_letter_code
_entity_poly.pdbx_strand_id
1 'polypeptide(L)'
;MSLAEIDENVKLAREFALLGVYDTALVYYQGVVQQISTYTASLREPASWKCMNEVECKHVKDIIKTTSNFKIDNFPAPGQEQEEPTRDPDVWPAPTPPESRCTSGLQLGHSRTFTLLF
;
A
#
# COMPACT_ATOMS: atom_id res chain seq x y z
N MET A 1 -6.05 19.69 -22.63
CA MET A 1 -7.08 19.84 -21.58
C MET A 1 -6.46 19.50 -20.25
N SER A 2 -6.27 20.53 -19.43
CA SER A 2 -5.84 20.41 -18.05
C SER A 2 -7.05 20.44 -17.11
N LEU A 3 -6.86 19.94 -15.88
CA LEU A 3 -7.91 20.00 -14.86
C LEU A 3 -8.31 21.44 -14.51
N ALA A 4 -7.36 22.39 -14.55
CA ALA A 4 -7.62 23.80 -14.28
C ALA A 4 -8.57 24.43 -15.31
N GLU A 5 -8.38 24.11 -16.60
CA GLU A 5 -9.27 24.59 -17.66
C GLU A 5 -10.70 24.06 -17.49
N ILE A 6 -10.86 22.82 -17.03
CA ILE A 6 -12.18 22.23 -16.75
C ILE A 6 -12.86 22.96 -15.58
N ASP A 7 -12.10 23.23 -14.52
CA ASP A 7 -12.61 23.95 -13.34
C ASP A 7 -13.10 25.36 -13.68
N GLU A 8 -12.34 26.11 -14.49
CA GLU A 8 -12.76 27.44 -14.96
C GLU A 8 -14.03 27.37 -15.83
N ASN A 9 -14.14 26.36 -16.70
CA ASN A 9 -15.35 26.15 -17.50
C ASN A 9 -16.59 25.81 -16.65
N VAL A 10 -16.41 25.07 -15.54
CA VAL A 10 -17.49 24.80 -14.58
C VAL A 10 -17.93 26.07 -13.87
N LYS A 11 -16.99 26.93 -13.45
CA LYS A 11 -17.29 28.22 -12.81
C LYS A 11 -18.12 29.12 -13.73
N LEU A 12 -17.73 29.23 -15.00
CA LEU A 12 -18.48 29.98 -16.01
C LEU A 12 -19.88 29.42 -16.23
N ALA A 13 -20.03 28.09 -16.35
CA ALA A 13 -21.33 27.45 -16.47
C ALA A 13 -22.25 27.79 -15.29
N ARG A 14 -21.69 27.82 -14.07
CA ARG A 14 -22.41 28.18 -12.85
C ARG A 14 -22.77 29.66 -12.81
N GLU A 15 -21.90 30.54 -13.26
CA GLU A 15 -22.18 31.98 -13.36
C GLU A 15 -23.35 32.26 -14.30
N PHE A 16 -23.37 31.66 -15.50
CA PHE A 16 -24.49 31.80 -16.43
C PHE A 16 -25.81 31.28 -15.86
N ALA A 17 -25.77 30.16 -15.12
CA ALA A 17 -26.94 29.63 -14.44
C ALA A 17 -27.48 30.58 -13.36
N LEU A 18 -26.59 31.21 -12.58
CA LEU A 18 -26.97 32.18 -11.54
C LEU A 18 -27.52 33.49 -12.12
N LEU A 19 -27.06 33.89 -13.31
CA LEU A 19 -27.59 35.04 -14.05
C LEU A 19 -28.92 34.73 -14.76
N GLY A 20 -29.41 33.48 -14.71
CA GLY A 20 -30.65 33.05 -15.34
C GLY A 20 -30.54 32.76 -16.84
N VAL A 21 -29.33 32.74 -17.39
CA VAL A 21 -29.08 32.44 -18.81
C VAL A 21 -28.90 30.93 -18.99
N TYR A 22 -29.99 30.18 -18.79
CA TYR A 22 -29.97 28.73 -18.73
C TYR A 22 -29.58 28.07 -20.06
N ASP A 23 -29.98 28.62 -21.20
CA ASP A 23 -29.62 28.08 -22.52
C ASP A 23 -28.09 28.09 -22.74
N THR A 24 -27.44 29.19 -22.40
CA THR A 24 -25.97 29.29 -22.44
C THR A 24 -25.33 28.38 -21.40
N ALA A 25 -25.82 28.39 -20.16
CA ALA A 25 -25.30 27.53 -19.10
C ALA A 25 -25.36 26.04 -19.48
N LEU A 26 -26.45 25.60 -20.13
CA LEU A 26 -26.65 24.23 -20.57
C LEU A 26 -25.57 23.79 -21.56
N VAL A 27 -25.24 24.62 -22.56
CA VAL A 27 -24.20 24.32 -23.54
C VAL A 27 -22.83 24.21 -22.86
N TYR A 28 -22.52 25.09 -21.91
CA TYR A 28 -21.29 25.01 -21.12
C TYR A 28 -21.22 23.71 -20.32
N TYR A 29 -22.29 23.31 -19.63
CA TYR A 29 -22.32 22.05 -18.89
C TYR A 29 -22.16 20.83 -19.80
N GLN A 30 -22.79 20.80 -20.97
CA GLN A 30 -22.58 19.74 -21.97
C GLN A 30 -21.11 19.64 -22.40
N GLY A 31 -20.49 20.79 -22.67
CA GLY A 31 -19.07 20.88 -22.97
C GLY A 31 -18.21 20.32 -21.84
N VAL A 32 -18.44 20.77 -20.59
CA VAL A 32 -17.71 20.31 -19.40
C VAL A 32 -17.82 18.79 -19.21
N VAL A 33 -19.01 18.21 -19.36
CA VAL A 33 -19.21 16.75 -19.25
C VAL A 33 -18.32 16.02 -20.27
N GLN A 34 -18.26 16.51 -21.51
CA GLN A 34 -17.41 15.94 -22.55
C GLN A 34 -15.91 16.09 -22.21
N GLN A 35 -15.51 17.24 -21.66
CA GLN A 35 -14.14 17.49 -21.22
C GLN A 35 -13.73 16.53 -20.11
N ILE A 36 -14.57 16.33 -19.08
CA ILE A 36 -14.33 15.38 -17.98
C ILE A 36 -14.23 13.94 -18.50
N SER A 37 -15.14 13.54 -19.39
CA SER A 37 -15.12 12.19 -19.99
C SER A 37 -13.82 11.94 -20.74
N THR A 38 -13.39 12.91 -21.57
CA THR A 38 -12.15 12.82 -22.34
C THR A 38 -10.92 12.81 -21.45
N TYR A 39 -10.88 13.68 -20.43
CA TYR A 39 -9.78 13.71 -19.46
C TYR A 39 -9.68 12.39 -18.70
N THR A 40 -10.79 11.85 -18.22
CA THR A 40 -10.82 10.54 -17.53
C THR A 40 -10.40 9.40 -18.45
N ALA A 41 -10.82 9.42 -19.72
CA ALA A 41 -10.38 8.44 -20.71
C ALA A 41 -8.86 8.54 -20.99
N SER A 42 -8.30 9.75 -20.98
CA SER A 42 -6.84 9.95 -21.14
C SER A 42 -6.02 9.44 -19.95
N LEU A 43 -6.61 9.46 -18.75
CA LEU A 43 -6.03 8.84 -17.56
C LEU A 43 -6.20 7.30 -17.53
N ARG A 44 -7.08 6.75 -18.38
CA ARG A 44 -7.31 5.31 -18.42
C ARG A 44 -6.06 4.63 -18.96
N GLU A 45 -5.52 3.73 -18.15
CA GLU A 45 -4.25 3.08 -18.45
C GLU A 45 -4.29 2.33 -19.78
N PRO A 46 -3.18 2.33 -20.54
CA PRO A 46 -3.11 1.69 -21.84
C PRO A 46 -3.45 0.20 -21.72
N ALA A 47 -4.05 -0.37 -22.77
CA ALA A 47 -4.45 -1.78 -22.78
C ALA A 47 -3.28 -2.72 -22.44
N SER A 48 -2.05 -2.33 -22.76
CA SER A 48 -0.81 -3.04 -22.40
C SER A 48 -0.58 -3.12 -20.90
N TRP A 49 -0.81 -2.04 -20.16
CA TRP A 49 -0.67 -2.02 -18.70
C TRP A 49 -1.75 -2.86 -18.02
N LYS A 50 -2.99 -2.82 -18.51
CA LYS A 50 -4.05 -3.71 -18.02
C LYS A 50 -3.74 -5.18 -18.28
N CYS A 51 -3.27 -5.52 -19.48
CA CYS A 51 -2.87 -6.87 -19.84
C CYS A 51 -1.70 -7.35 -18.96
N MET A 52 -0.69 -6.49 -18.74
CA MET A 52 0.42 -6.79 -17.83
C MET A 52 -0.07 -7.04 -16.41
N ASN A 53 -0.94 -6.19 -15.87
CA ASN A 53 -1.53 -6.40 -14.54
C ASN A 53 -2.37 -7.69 -14.47
N GLU A 54 -3.08 -8.04 -15.53
CA GLU A 54 -3.86 -9.28 -15.60
C GLU A 54 -2.95 -10.51 -15.59
N VAL A 55 -1.85 -10.49 -16.34
CA VAL A 55 -0.81 -11.52 -16.36
C VAL A 55 -0.14 -11.64 -14.98
N GLU A 56 0.27 -10.53 -14.37
CA GLU A 56 0.85 -10.50 -13.02
C GLU A 56 -0.15 -11.04 -11.98
N CYS A 57 -1.43 -10.63 -12.05
CA CYS A 57 -2.47 -11.16 -11.17
C CYS A 57 -2.68 -12.67 -11.37
N LYS A 58 -2.55 -13.17 -12.60
CA LYS A 58 -2.61 -14.61 -12.88
C LYS A 58 -1.43 -15.35 -12.25
N HIS A 59 -0.20 -14.85 -12.41
CA HIS A 59 0.98 -15.45 -11.79
C HIS A 59 0.85 -15.51 -10.26
N VAL A 60 0.41 -14.43 -9.62
CA VAL A 60 0.18 -14.40 -8.17
C VAL A 60 -0.86 -15.45 -7.76
N LYS A 61 -1.96 -15.61 -8.51
CA LYS A 61 -2.95 -16.66 -8.25
C LYS A 61 -2.37 -18.07 -8.40
N ASP A 62 -1.54 -18.31 -9.41
CA ASP A 62 -0.90 -19.60 -9.64
C ASP A 62 0.10 -19.94 -8.53
N ILE A 63 0.85 -18.94 -8.03
CA ILE A 63 1.71 -19.07 -6.85
C ILE A 63 0.86 -19.42 -5.63
N ILE A 64 -0.20 -18.65 -5.33
CA ILE A 64 -1.10 -18.91 -4.19
C ILE A 64 -1.66 -20.34 -4.24
N LYS A 65 -2.11 -20.78 -5.42
CA LYS A 65 -2.62 -22.14 -5.64
C LYS A 65 -1.55 -23.19 -5.36
N THR A 66 -0.35 -22.99 -5.89
CA THR A 66 0.79 -23.89 -5.72
C THR A 66 1.22 -23.98 -4.26
N THR A 67 1.36 -22.84 -3.57
CA THR A 67 1.64 -22.77 -2.13
C THR A 67 0.53 -23.43 -1.30
N SER A 68 -0.73 -23.32 -1.73
CA SER A 68 -1.86 -23.97 -1.04
C SER A 68 -1.84 -25.49 -1.19
N ASN A 69 -1.39 -26.02 -2.34
CA ASN A 69 -1.27 -27.46 -2.56
C ASN A 69 -0.20 -28.12 -1.65
N PHE A 70 0.80 -27.36 -1.19
CA PHE A 70 1.79 -27.85 -0.23
C PHE A 70 1.28 -27.87 1.22
N LYS A 71 0.11 -27.30 1.49
CA LYS A 71 -0.57 -27.50 2.78
C LYS A 71 -1.18 -28.90 2.75
N ILE A 72 -0.37 -29.89 3.10
CA ILE A 72 -0.82 -31.26 3.32
C ILE A 72 -1.84 -31.20 4.47
N ASP A 73 -3.13 -31.31 4.15
CA ASP A 73 -4.14 -31.68 5.12
C ASP A 73 -3.79 -33.08 5.64
N ASN A 74 -3.30 -33.10 6.88
CA ASN A 74 -3.22 -34.25 7.76
C ASN A 74 -2.49 -35.47 7.16
N PHE A 75 -1.17 -35.53 7.37
CA PHE A 75 -0.47 -36.81 7.44
C PHE A 75 -1.27 -37.74 8.38
N PRO A 76 -1.80 -38.89 7.93
CA PRO A 76 -2.19 -39.92 8.87
C PRO A 76 -0.90 -40.43 9.49
N ALA A 77 -0.62 -40.08 10.75
CA ALA A 77 0.58 -40.51 11.45
C ALA A 77 0.79 -42.02 11.30
N PRO A 78 1.79 -42.49 10.52
CA PRO A 78 2.24 -43.85 10.66
C PRO A 78 3.39 -43.81 11.68
N GLY A 79 3.35 -44.65 12.70
CA GLY A 79 4.45 -44.76 13.64
C GLY A 79 5.79 -44.86 12.90
N GLN A 80 6.63 -43.85 13.07
CA GLN A 80 8.00 -43.85 12.58
C GLN A 80 8.88 -43.41 13.74
N GLU A 81 9.79 -44.31 14.06
CA GLU A 81 10.78 -44.24 15.11
C GLU A 81 11.53 -42.91 15.05
N GLN A 82 11.90 -42.39 16.22
CA GLN A 82 12.74 -41.20 16.35
C GLN A 82 14.10 -41.46 15.70
N GLU A 83 14.25 -41.17 14.41
CA GLU A 83 15.57 -41.05 13.80
C GLU A 83 16.20 -39.77 14.33
N GLU A 84 17.34 -39.96 15.00
CA GLU A 84 18.16 -38.93 15.61
C GLU A 84 18.32 -37.72 14.67
N PRO A 85 18.09 -36.48 15.13
CA PRO A 85 18.24 -35.29 14.29
C PRO A 85 19.67 -35.26 13.74
N THR A 86 19.82 -35.61 12.46
CA THR A 86 21.06 -35.37 11.72
C THR A 86 21.22 -33.86 11.69
N ARG A 87 22.03 -33.40 12.64
CA ARG A 87 22.31 -32.00 12.91
C ARG A 87 23.21 -31.52 11.79
N ASP A 88 22.60 -31.16 10.67
CA ASP A 88 23.30 -30.60 9.52
C ASP A 88 24.14 -29.39 10.00
N PRO A 89 25.47 -29.41 9.80
CA PRO A 89 26.39 -28.44 10.38
C PRO A 89 26.21 -27.01 9.83
N ASP A 90 25.43 -26.84 8.74
CA ASP A 90 25.15 -25.53 8.15
C ASP A 90 23.81 -24.93 8.63
N VAL A 91 23.12 -25.57 9.59
CA VAL A 91 21.92 -25.01 10.23
C VAL A 91 22.33 -23.90 11.19
N TRP A 92 22.22 -22.68 10.70
CA TRP A 92 22.48 -21.46 11.48
C TRP A 92 21.69 -21.47 12.81
N PRO A 93 22.33 -21.23 13.95
CA PRO A 93 21.60 -21.04 15.20
C PRO A 93 20.77 -19.76 15.12
N ALA A 94 19.61 -19.77 15.78
CA ALA A 94 18.76 -18.59 15.88
C ALA A 94 19.56 -17.41 16.48
N PRO A 95 19.44 -16.19 15.90
CA PRO A 95 20.18 -15.04 16.39
C PRO A 95 19.79 -14.75 17.85
N THR A 96 20.79 -14.48 18.68
CA THR A 96 20.59 -14.17 20.10
C THR A 96 19.73 -12.91 20.22
N PRO A 97 18.60 -12.96 20.94
CA PRO A 97 17.74 -11.79 21.07
C PRO A 97 18.50 -10.65 21.75
N PRO A 98 18.35 -9.40 21.27
CA PRO A 98 19.02 -8.27 21.88
C PRO A 98 18.54 -8.06 23.32
N GLU A 99 19.49 -7.93 24.25
CA GLU A 99 19.21 -7.68 25.66
C GLU A 99 18.49 -6.34 25.82
N SER A 100 17.19 -6.40 26.14
CA SER A 100 16.45 -5.23 26.61
C SER A 100 17.00 -4.86 27.99
N ARG A 101 17.89 -3.87 28.06
CA ARG A 101 18.32 -3.26 29.33
C ARG A 101 17.14 -2.55 30.00
N CYS A 102 16.28 -3.32 30.66
CA CYS A 102 15.42 -2.82 31.71
C CYS A 102 16.26 -2.79 32.99
N THR A 103 16.98 -1.69 33.23
CA THR A 103 17.73 -1.48 34.47
C THR A 103 16.93 -0.55 35.38
N SER A 104 15.95 -1.14 36.08
CA SER A 104 15.32 -0.51 37.23
C SER A 104 16.24 -0.63 38.44
N GLY A 105 16.83 0.51 38.83
CA GLY A 105 17.10 0.89 40.22
C GLY A 105 18.17 0.13 40.99
N LEU A 106 19.30 0.80 41.25
CA LEU A 106 19.99 0.77 42.54
C LEU A 106 20.82 2.06 42.71
N GLN A 107 20.48 2.78 43.78
CA GLN A 107 21.11 3.98 44.32
C GLN A 107 22.59 3.76 44.69
N LEU A 108 23.45 4.77 44.48
CA LEU A 108 24.21 5.43 45.56
C LEU A 108 25.04 6.60 44.98
N GLY A 109 25.19 7.65 45.80
CA GLY A 109 25.58 8.99 45.37
C GLY A 109 27.00 9.13 44.83
N HIS A 110 27.26 10.29 44.21
CA HIS A 110 28.11 11.33 44.80
C HIS A 110 27.89 12.66 44.06
N SER A 111 27.49 13.64 44.87
CA SER A 111 27.56 15.08 44.72
C SER A 111 28.41 15.62 43.56
N ARG A 112 27.80 16.38 42.64
CA ARG A 112 28.45 17.54 42.02
C ARG A 112 27.47 18.71 41.88
N THR A 113 27.77 19.71 42.70
CA THR A 113 27.16 21.01 42.84
C THR A 113 27.03 21.75 41.51
N PHE A 114 25.86 22.37 41.35
CA PHE A 114 25.50 23.30 40.30
C PHE A 114 26.32 24.60 40.45
N THR A 115 27.01 25.05 39.42
CA THR A 115 27.45 26.45 39.32
C THR A 115 27.38 26.89 37.86
N LEU A 116 26.34 27.68 37.58
CA LEU A 116 26.24 28.58 36.45
C LEU A 116 27.37 29.61 36.54
N LEU A 117 28.13 29.78 35.46
CA LEU A 117 28.82 31.04 35.19
C LEU A 117 28.58 31.42 33.73
N PHE A 118 28.21 32.69 33.59
CA PHE A 118 28.01 33.45 32.36
C PHE A 118 29.26 33.52 31.49
#